data_AF-A0A2V3JNK0-F1
#
_entry.id   AF-A0A2V3JNK0-F1
#
_cell.length_a   1.000
_cell.length_b   1.000
_cell.length_c   1.000
_cell.angle_alpha   90.00
_cell.angle_beta   90.00
_cell.angle_gamma   90.00
#
_symmetry.space_group_name_H-M   'P 1'
#
loop_
_entity.id
_entity.type
_entity.pdbx_description
1 polymer ?
#
loop_
_entity_poly.entity_id
_entity_poly.type
_entity_poly.pdbx_seq_one_letter_code
_entity_poly.pdbx_strand_id
1 'polypeptide(L)'
;MRVLFTTDLHGSRWKYDRLFEVAEEFHADVIINGGDMLPKNGEPFRQGEFITDHLDNHFAQFNSVATYHLCYPGNDDLRIFDQLFEDTCNGYSNVFCLAQRKFELGGYEFVGMNLGS
;
A
#
# COMPACT_ATOMS: atom_id res chain seq x y z
N MET A 1 -17.64 -9.42 -2.57
CA MET A 1 -16.40 -8.66 -2.36
C MET A 1 -15.59 -9.32 -1.26
N ARG A 2 -14.35 -9.70 -1.55
CA ARG A 2 -13.37 -10.28 -0.63
C ARG A 2 -12.29 -9.24 -0.37
N VAL A 3 -12.18 -8.84 0.89
CA VAL A 3 -11.24 -7.81 1.34
C VAL A 3 -10.18 -8.47 2.20
N LEU A 4 -8.91 -8.24 1.88
CA LEU A 4 -7.78 -8.59 2.73
C LEU A 4 -7.22 -7.32 3.36
N PHE A 5 -7.13 -7.29 4.68
CA PHE A 5 -6.62 -6.13 5.43
C PHE A 5 -5.29 -6.48 6.11
N THR A 6 -4.31 -5.58 6.03
CA THR A 6 -3.03 -5.68 6.72
C THR A 6 -2.52 -4.30 7.16
N THR A 7 -1.54 -4.30 8.06
CA THR A 7 -0.88 -3.11 8.62
C THR A 7 0.50 -3.51 9.15
N ASP A 8 1.34 -2.54 9.52
CA ASP A 8 2.61 -2.76 10.23
C ASP A 8 3.55 -3.72 9.49
N LEU A 9 3.60 -3.56 8.16
CA LEU A 9 4.53 -4.31 7.31
C LEU A 9 5.97 -3.85 7.53
N HIS A 10 6.16 -2.57 7.84
CA HIS A 10 7.43 -1.96 8.21
C HIS A 10 8.59 -2.31 7.26
N GLY A 11 8.34 -2.28 5.96
CA GLY A 11 9.32 -2.59 4.92
C GLY A 11 9.80 -4.03 4.90
N SER A 12 9.11 -4.94 5.58
CA SER A 12 9.50 -6.35 5.66
C SER A 12 9.15 -7.08 4.37
N ARG A 13 10.12 -7.20 3.46
CA ARG A 13 9.92 -7.75 2.10
C ARG A 13 9.17 -9.09 2.08
N TRP A 14 9.53 -10.03 2.94
CA TRP A 14 8.85 -11.33 2.99
C TRP A 14 7.37 -11.23 3.37
N LYS A 15 6.96 -10.21 4.15
CA LYS A 15 5.54 -9.98 4.46
C LYS A 15 4.79 -9.44 3.25
N TYR A 16 5.43 -8.61 2.44
CA TYR A 16 4.88 -8.13 1.17
C TYR A 16 4.72 -9.28 0.18
N ASP A 17 5.74 -10.14 0.05
CA ASP A 17 5.65 -11.35 -0.77
C ASP A 17 4.49 -12.25 -0.30
N ARG A 18 4.40 -12.50 1.02
CA ARG A 18 3.31 -13.30 1.58
C ARG A 18 1.93 -12.65 1.42
N LEU A 19 1.84 -11.32 1.48
CA LEU A 19 0.60 -10.59 1.24
C LEU A 19 0.07 -10.86 -0.16
N PHE A 20 0.94 -10.85 -1.17
CA PHE A 20 0.59 -11.16 -2.55
C PHE A 20 0.09 -12.61 -2.67
N GLU A 21 0.83 -13.58 -2.16
CA GLU A 21 0.43 -15.00 -2.17
C GLU A 21 -0.93 -15.22 -1.51
N VAL A 22 -1.15 -14.66 -0.32
CA VAL A 22 -2.43 -14.78 0.40
C VAL A 22 -3.56 -14.11 -0.38
N ALA A 23 -3.30 -12.98 -1.01
CA ALA A 23 -4.30 -12.30 -1.83
C ALA A 23 -4.70 -13.15 -3.04
N GLU A 24 -3.77 -13.84 -3.69
CA GLU A 24 -4.08 -14.77 -4.78
C GLU A 24 -4.83 -16.01 -4.28
N GLU A 25 -4.35 -16.66 -3.22
CA GLU A 25 -5.00 -17.84 -2.60
C GLU A 25 -6.43 -17.54 -2.14
N PHE A 26 -6.63 -16.37 -1.53
CA PHE A 26 -7.95 -15.90 -1.09
C PHE A 26 -8.79 -15.33 -2.24
N HIS A 27 -8.14 -15.07 -3.38
CA HIS A 27 -8.66 -14.33 -4.53
C HIS A 27 -9.30 -12.99 -4.12
N ALA A 28 -8.54 -12.17 -3.40
CA ALA A 28 -8.99 -10.87 -2.93
C ALA A 28 -9.43 -9.95 -4.09
N ASP A 29 -10.56 -9.28 -3.91
CA ASP A 29 -11.00 -8.20 -4.82
C ASP A 29 -10.30 -6.89 -4.43
N VAL A 30 -10.07 -6.70 -3.13
CA VAL A 30 -9.44 -5.50 -2.55
C VAL A 30 -8.45 -5.92 -1.47
N ILE A 31 -7.27 -5.30 -1.48
CA ILE A 31 -6.30 -5.32 -0.40
C ILE A 31 -6.27 -3.94 0.23
N ILE A 32 -6.25 -3.88 1.55
CA ILE A 32 -6.10 -2.64 2.30
C ILE A 32 -4.84 -2.74 3.15
N ASN A 33 -3.86 -1.88 2.89
CA ASN A 33 -2.69 -1.71 3.73
C ASN A 33 -2.83 -0.43 4.56
N GLY A 34 -3.23 -0.58 5.82
CA GLY A 34 -3.60 0.53 6.71
C GLY A 34 -2.44 1.17 7.49
N GLY A 35 -1.41 1.67 6.82
CA GLY A 35 -0.29 2.37 7.46
C GLY A 35 0.97 1.53 7.70
N ASP A 36 2.00 2.23 8.19
CA ASP A 36 3.30 1.72 8.63
C ASP A 36 3.92 0.73 7.63
N MET A 37 4.01 1.20 6.40
CA MET A 37 4.42 0.43 5.22
C MET A 37 5.93 0.38 5.07
N LEU A 38 6.61 1.47 5.37
CA LEU A 38 7.99 1.69 5.01
C LEU A 38 8.93 1.11 6.09
N PRO A 39 10.20 0.82 5.75
CA PRO A 39 11.17 0.36 6.72
C PRO A 39 11.23 1.27 7.95
N LYS A 40 11.01 0.70 9.14
CA LYS A 40 11.32 1.35 10.41
C LYS A 40 12.75 0.99 10.81
N ASN A 41 13.51 2.00 11.24
CA ASN A 41 14.90 1.93 11.69
C ASN A 41 15.99 1.97 10.60
N GLY A 42 16.76 3.06 10.64
CA GLY A 42 17.99 3.26 9.87
C GLY A 42 17.76 4.13 8.65
N GLU A 43 18.47 5.27 8.63
CA GLU A 43 18.63 6.25 7.56
C GLU A 43 17.38 6.66 6.76
N PRO A 44 16.93 7.93 6.84
CA PRO A 44 15.77 8.43 6.11
C PRO A 44 15.74 8.05 4.62
N PHE A 45 16.90 8.03 3.95
CA PHE A 45 17.01 7.67 2.53
C PHE A 45 16.49 6.26 2.20
N ARG A 46 16.52 5.32 3.16
CA ARG A 46 16.08 3.93 2.94
C ARG A 46 14.58 3.81 2.70
N GLN A 47 13.76 4.72 3.21
CA GLN A 47 12.33 4.71 2.92
C GLN A 47 12.06 5.13 1.47
N GLY A 48 12.76 6.14 0.97
CA GLY A 48 12.69 6.55 -0.44
C GLY A 48 13.11 5.44 -1.39
N GLU A 49 14.27 4.81 -1.16
CA GLU A 49 14.74 3.65 -1.94
C GLU A 49 13.75 2.49 -1.89
N PHE A 50 13.16 2.23 -0.72
CA PHE A 50 12.17 1.16 -0.60
C PHE A 50 10.92 1.44 -1.42
N ILE A 51 10.46 2.70 -1.49
CA ILE A 51 9.33 3.10 -2.33
C ILE A 51 9.65 2.84 -3.81
N THR A 52 10.79 3.35 -4.30
CA THR A 52 11.14 3.26 -5.73
C THR A 52 11.51 1.85 -6.17
N ASP A 53 12.10 1.05 -5.30
CA ASP A 53 12.67 -0.24 -5.70
C ASP A 53 11.75 -1.42 -5.36
N HIS A 54 11.15 -1.44 -4.17
CA HIS A 54 10.39 -2.60 -3.70
C HIS A 54 8.89 -2.38 -3.82
N LEU A 55 8.41 -1.23 -3.34
CA LEU A 55 6.98 -0.91 -3.28
C LEU A 55 6.40 -0.73 -4.70
N ASP A 56 7.14 -0.07 -5.59
CA ASP A 56 6.79 0.04 -7.02
C ASP A 56 6.62 -1.35 -7.68
N ASN A 57 7.62 -2.23 -7.53
CA ASN A 57 7.55 -3.60 -8.04
C ASN A 57 6.38 -4.40 -7.44
N HIS A 58 6.11 -4.21 -6.14
CA HIS A 58 4.99 -4.88 -5.47
C HIS A 58 3.62 -4.40 -6.00
N PHE A 59 3.48 -3.11 -6.26
CA PHE A 59 2.28 -2.55 -6.90
C PHE A 59 2.08 -3.06 -8.33
N ALA A 60 3.17 -3.20 -9.11
CA ALA A 60 3.11 -3.79 -10.44
C ALA A 60 2.55 -5.22 -10.44
N GLN A 61 2.87 -6.03 -9.42
CA GLN A 61 2.32 -7.38 -9.29
C GLN A 61 0.79 -7.37 -9.16
N PHE A 62 0.23 -6.50 -8.32
CA PHE A 62 -1.24 -6.41 -8.19
C PHE A 62 -1.90 -5.88 -9.47
N ASN A 63 -1.27 -4.93 -10.17
CA ASN A 63 -1.79 -4.41 -11.44
C ASN A 63 -1.92 -5.52 -12.49
N SER A 64 -1.08 -6.56 -12.43
CA SER A 64 -1.15 -7.70 -13.35
C SER A 64 -2.31 -8.67 -13.09
N VAL A 65 -2.87 -8.69 -11.87
CA VAL A 65 -3.94 -9.62 -11.45
C VAL A 65 -5.29 -8.93 -11.21
N ALA A 66 -5.40 -7.64 -11.54
CA ALA A 66 -6.63 -6.83 -11.42
C ALA A 66 -7.25 -6.75 -10.01
N THR A 67 -6.47 -6.99 -8.95
CA THR A 67 -6.86 -6.77 -7.55
C THR A 67 -6.59 -5.32 -7.16
N TYR A 68 -7.54 -4.63 -6.51
CA TYR A 68 -7.32 -3.26 -6.05
C TYR A 68 -6.46 -3.23 -4.78
N HIS A 69 -5.45 -2.37 -4.72
CA HIS A 69 -4.61 -2.15 -3.55
C HIS A 69 -4.85 -0.74 -3.00
N LEU A 70 -5.55 -0.65 -1.88
CA LEU A 70 -5.80 0.61 -1.17
C LEU A 70 -4.78 0.74 -0.04
N CYS A 71 -4.01 1.83 -0.03
CA CYS A 71 -2.94 2.00 0.96
C CYS A 71 -2.80 3.44 1.40
N TYR A 72 -2.15 3.67 2.53
CA TYR A 72 -1.73 5.00 2.95
C TYR A 72 -0.57 4.92 3.94
N PRO A 73 0.27 5.97 4.05
CA PRO A 73 1.34 6.04 5.05
C PRO A 73 0.80 6.14 6.49
N GLY A 74 1.51 5.52 7.42
CA GLY A 74 1.28 5.60 8.87
C GLY A 74 2.26 6.54 9.59
N ASN A 75 2.37 6.39 10.92
CA ASN A 75 3.24 7.25 11.75
C ASN A 75 4.73 6.93 11.61
N ASP A 76 5.09 5.69 11.27
CA ASP A 76 6.49 5.30 11.05
C ASP A 76 6.98 5.68 9.64
N ASP A 77 6.07 6.09 8.76
CA ASP A 77 6.35 6.48 7.39
C ASP A 77 6.65 7.99 7.34
N LEU A 78 7.85 8.35 6.87
CA LEU A 78 8.32 9.73 6.90
C LEU A 78 7.62 10.57 5.83
N ARG A 79 6.96 11.63 6.30
CA ARG A 79 6.22 12.63 5.47
C ARG A 79 7.00 13.21 4.29
N ILE A 80 8.33 13.28 4.39
CA ILE A 80 9.17 13.77 3.29
C ILE A 80 9.00 12.92 2.01
N PHE A 81 8.50 11.69 2.14
CA PHE A 81 8.22 10.79 1.04
C PHE A 81 6.73 10.71 0.66
N ASP A 82 5.84 11.51 1.24
CA ASP A 82 4.40 11.48 0.91
C ASP A 82 4.16 11.66 -0.59
N GLN A 83 4.82 12.65 -1.20
CA GLN A 83 4.70 12.90 -2.64
C GLN A 83 5.25 11.72 -3.46
N LEU A 84 6.41 11.18 -3.07
CA LEU A 84 7.02 10.04 -3.76
C LEU A 84 6.12 8.79 -3.68
N PHE A 85 5.54 8.53 -2.51
CA PHE A 85 4.62 7.44 -2.28
C PHE A 85 3.36 7.60 -3.12
N GLU A 86 2.78 8.81 -3.14
CA GLU A 86 1.60 9.10 -3.96
C GLU A 86 1.88 8.96 -5.46
N ASP A 87 3.01 9.49 -5.94
CA ASP A 87 3.42 9.37 -7.34
C ASP A 87 3.61 7.90 -7.73
N THR A 88 4.18 7.09 -6.83
CA THR A 88 4.36 5.65 -7.04
C THR A 88 3.03 4.92 -7.10
N CYS A 89 2.05 5.27 -6.25
CA CYS A 89 0.69 4.72 -6.34
C CYS A 89 0.02 5.09 -7.68
N ASN A 90 0.14 6.36 -8.09
CA ASN A 90 -0.47 6.89 -9.31
C ASN A 90 0.10 6.28 -10.60
N GLY A 91 1.22 5.55 -10.53
CA GLY A 91 1.76 4.77 -11.65
C GLY A 91 0.89 3.58 -12.06
N TYR A 92 -0.07 3.17 -11.23
CA TYR A 92 -0.87 1.95 -11.44
C TYR A 92 -2.38 2.24 -11.35
N SER A 93 -3.15 1.59 -12.22
CA SER A 93 -4.60 1.87 -12.34
C SER A 93 -5.46 1.29 -11.20
N ASN A 94 -4.92 0.30 -10.49
CA ASN A 94 -5.57 -0.47 -9.45
C ASN A 94 -4.98 -0.19 -8.06
N VAL A 95 -4.00 0.70 -7.93
CA VAL A 95 -3.42 1.10 -6.66
C VAL A 95 -3.93 2.49 -6.30
N PHE A 96 -4.36 2.67 -5.07
CA PHE A 96 -4.98 3.92 -4.64
C PHE A 96 -4.47 4.34 -3.27
N CYS A 97 -3.82 5.50 -3.21
CA CYS A 97 -3.52 6.16 -1.95
C CYS A 97 -4.83 6.65 -1.32
N LEU A 98 -5.30 6.01 -0.25
CA LEU A 98 -6.60 6.28 0.38
C LEU A 98 -6.53 7.38 1.44
N ALA A 99 -5.35 7.92 1.76
CA ALA A 99 -5.17 8.99 2.76
C ALA A 99 -6.10 10.19 2.50
N GLN A 100 -7.01 10.47 3.45
CA GLN A 100 -7.99 11.55 3.38
C GLN A 100 -8.88 11.51 2.11
N ARG A 101 -9.05 10.32 1.53
CA ARG A 101 -9.77 10.10 0.27
C ARG A 101 -10.81 9.02 0.41
N LYS A 102 -11.71 8.98 -0.56
CA LYS A 102 -12.67 7.90 -0.73
C LYS A 102 -12.41 7.12 -2.01
N PHE A 103 -12.74 5.85 -1.99
CA PHE A 103 -12.71 4.96 -3.15
C PHE A 103 -13.99 4.13 -3.16
N GLU A 104 -14.59 3.95 -4.35
CA GLU A 104 -15.85 3.23 -4.50
C GLU A 104 -15.65 2.01 -5.39
N LEU A 105 -16.09 0.84 -4.92
CA LEU A 105 -16.04 -0.39 -5.70
C LEU A 105 -17.23 -1.29 -5.36
N GLY A 106 -17.91 -1.79 -6.39
CA GLY A 106 -18.97 -2.79 -6.20
C GLY A 106 -20.09 -2.39 -5.24
N GLY A 107 -20.40 -1.09 -5.13
CA GLY A 107 -21.41 -0.57 -4.21
C GLY A 107 -20.93 -0.35 -2.76
N TYR A 108 -19.64 -0.50 -2.48
CA TYR A 108 -19.01 -0.20 -1.20
C TYR A 108 -18.17 1.08 -1.30
N GLU A 109 -18.20 1.89 -0.25
CA GLU A 109 -17.32 3.05 -0.09
C GLU A 109 -16.21 2.72 0.93
N PHE A 110 -14.96 2.95 0.54
CA PHE A 110 -13.78 2.88 1.38
C PHE A 110 -13.34 4.31 1.69
N VAL A 111 -13.24 4.68 2.96
CA VAL A 111 -12.85 6.03 3.39
C VAL A 111 -11.58 5.91 4.21
N GLY A 112 -10.48 6.48 3.71
CA GLY A 112 -9.20 6.45 4.40
C GLY A 112 -9.06 7.64 5.33
N MET A 113 -8.88 7.35 6.60
CA MET A 113 -8.56 8.32 7.63
C MET A 113 -7.20 7.94 8.21
N ASN A 114 -6.14 8.56 7.70
CA ASN A 114 -4.85 8.54 8.38
C ASN A 114 -4.85 9.67 9.41
N LEU A 115 -4.66 9.32 10.69
CA LEU A 115 -4.40 10.32 11.72
C LEU A 115 -2.99 10.85 11.44
N GLY A 116 -2.94 12.05 10.84
CA GLY A 116 -1.71 12.60 10.30
C GLY A 116 -0.54 12.56 11.28
N SER A 117 0.58 12.05 10.77
CA SER A 117 1.97 12.40 11.12
C SER A 117 2.21 13.90 11.26
#